data_AF-A0A6C1KUF8-F1
#
_entry.id   AF-A0A6C1KUF8-F1
#
_cell.length_a   1.000
_cell.length_b   1.000
_cell.length_c   1.000
_cell.angle_alpha   90.00
_cell.angle_beta   90.00
_cell.angle_gamma   90.00
#
_symmetry.space_group_name_H-M   'P 1'
#
loop_
_entity.id
_entity.type
_entity.pdbx_description
1 polymer ?
#
loop_
_entity_poly.entity_id
_entity_poly.type
_entity_poly.pdbx_seq_one_letter_code
_entity_poly.pdbx_strand_id
1 'polypeptide(L)'
;MNPVSAQTATDAAAQARAAAEIARQAAEAAQLYADQAGAALGAVAHGATGGAIDPFVFRLSIFVLAVFVGYYVVWSVTPALHTPLMSVTNAISSVIVVGALLAVGVTTVGDSSHAWGARIFGFVALVFASVNIFGGFLVTSRMLAMYSKKK
;
A
#
# COMPACT_ATOMS: atom_id res chain seq x y z
N MET A 1 -19.92 29.32 35.45
CA MET A 1 -18.96 28.73 34.49
C MET A 1 -17.69 29.58 34.49
N ASN A 2 -16.51 28.97 34.66
CA ASN A 2 -15.23 29.70 34.69
C ASN A 2 -14.68 29.82 33.25
N PRO A 3 -14.30 31.01 32.75
CA PRO A 3 -13.89 31.21 31.35
C PRO A 3 -12.63 30.44 30.92
N VAL A 4 -11.79 30.03 31.88
CA VAL A 4 -10.51 29.34 31.62
C VAL A 4 -10.69 27.96 30.99
N SER A 5 -11.72 27.19 31.38
CA SER A 5 -11.95 25.84 30.83
C SER A 5 -12.42 25.87 29.37
N ALA A 6 -13.12 26.93 28.97
CA ALA A 6 -13.56 27.12 27.59
C ALA A 6 -12.39 27.47 26.65
N GLN A 7 -11.38 28.19 27.16
CA GLN A 7 -10.20 28.62 26.41
C GLN A 7 -9.26 27.45 26.09
N THR A 8 -9.01 26.55 27.05
CA THR A 8 -8.25 25.31 26.81
C THR A 8 -8.91 24.37 25.79
N ALA A 9 -10.24 24.32 25.74
CA ALA A 9 -10.96 23.50 24.77
C ALA A 9 -10.87 24.09 23.35
N THR A 10 -10.89 25.41 23.21
CA THR A 10 -10.69 26.09 21.92
C THR A 10 -9.25 25.98 21.42
N ASP A 11 -8.27 26.00 22.32
CA ASP A 11 -6.85 25.88 21.98
C ASP A 11 -6.49 24.45 21.55
N ALA A 12 -7.05 23.43 22.20
CA ALA A 12 -6.92 22.04 21.77
C ALA A 12 -7.55 21.79 20.39
N ALA A 13 -8.70 22.40 20.11
CA ALA A 13 -9.34 22.34 18.80
C ALA A 13 -8.52 23.06 17.71
N ALA A 14 -7.84 24.17 18.05
CA ALA A 14 -6.97 24.89 17.15
C ALA A 14 -5.70 24.07 16.80
N GLN A 15 -5.08 23.42 17.79
CA GLN A 15 -3.93 22.53 17.56
C GLN A 15 -4.30 21.30 16.71
N ALA A 16 -5.48 20.71 16.93
CA ALA A 16 -5.98 19.60 16.11
C ALA A 16 -6.21 20.02 14.64
N ARG A 17 -6.70 21.25 14.41
CA ARG A 17 -6.86 21.81 13.05
C ARG A 17 -5.52 22.08 12.37
N ALA A 18 -4.54 22.62 13.11
CA ALA A 18 -3.20 22.87 12.57
C ALA A 18 -2.47 21.57 12.19
N ALA A 19 -2.56 20.54 13.02
CA ALA A 19 -2.00 19.21 12.72
C ALA A 19 -2.70 18.56 11.50
N ALA A 20 -4.02 18.75 11.37
CA ALA A 20 -4.77 18.28 10.21
C ALA A 20 -4.36 18.98 8.92
N GLU A 21 -4.05 20.28 8.95
CA GLU A 21 -3.61 21.02 7.74
C GLU A 21 -2.22 20.57 7.26
N ILE A 22 -1.28 20.33 8.19
CA ILE A 22 0.05 19.79 7.84
C ILE A 22 -0.10 18.40 7.21
N ALA A 23 -0.97 17.56 7.77
CA ALA A 23 -1.27 16.24 7.21
C ALA A 23 -1.97 16.34 5.84
N ARG A 24 -2.82 17.35 5.63
CA ARG A 24 -3.51 17.63 4.35
C ARG A 24 -2.52 17.99 3.26
N GLN A 25 -1.58 18.88 3.56
CA GLN A 25 -0.52 19.27 2.62
C GLN A 25 0.38 18.08 2.25
N ALA A 26 0.70 17.21 3.22
CA ALA A 26 1.47 15.99 2.96
C ALA A 26 0.70 14.97 2.10
N ALA A 27 -0.62 14.85 2.30
CA ALA A 27 -1.48 13.96 1.52
C ALA A 27 -1.68 14.45 0.08
N GLU A 28 -1.93 15.75 -0.12
CA GLU A 28 -2.02 16.34 -1.46
C GLU A 28 -0.73 16.16 -2.25
N ALA A 29 0.43 16.35 -1.61
CA ALA A 29 1.73 16.08 -2.22
C ALA A 29 1.87 14.60 -2.62
N ALA A 30 1.52 13.67 -1.71
CA ALA A 30 1.57 12.23 -1.99
C ALA A 30 0.64 11.81 -3.15
N GLN A 31 -0.54 12.41 -3.24
CA GLN A 31 -1.51 12.12 -4.29
C GLN A 31 -1.03 12.64 -5.65
N LEU A 32 -0.45 13.85 -5.68
CA LEU A 32 0.22 14.40 -6.87
C LEU A 32 1.36 13.50 -7.34
N TYR A 33 2.17 12.96 -6.42
CA TYR A 33 3.24 12.01 -6.78
C TYR A 33 2.68 10.69 -7.33
N ALA A 34 1.61 10.15 -6.75
CA ALA A 34 0.98 8.92 -7.21
C ALA A 34 0.33 9.08 -8.60
N ASP A 35 -0.38 10.19 -8.80
CA ASP A 35 -1.00 10.52 -10.09
C ASP A 35 0.06 10.83 -11.15
N GLN A 36 1.14 11.55 -10.81
CA GLN A 36 2.27 11.74 -11.71
C GLN A 36 2.97 10.44 -12.06
N ALA A 37 3.18 9.54 -11.10
CA ALA A 37 3.79 8.24 -11.38
C ALA A 37 2.91 7.39 -12.29
N GLY A 38 1.59 7.34 -12.03
CA GLY A 38 0.64 6.63 -12.87
C GLY A 38 0.50 7.23 -14.27
N ALA A 39 0.45 8.56 -14.36
CA ALA A 39 0.36 9.29 -15.63
C ALA A 39 1.67 9.21 -16.43
N ALA A 40 2.84 9.22 -15.78
CA ALA A 40 4.13 9.06 -16.45
C ALA A 40 4.30 7.65 -16.99
N LEU A 41 3.96 6.62 -16.21
CA LEU A 41 3.98 5.23 -16.67
C LEU A 41 2.97 5.01 -17.81
N GLY A 42 1.78 5.60 -17.67
CA GLY A 42 0.75 5.61 -18.70
C GLY A 42 1.21 6.32 -19.97
N ALA A 43 1.80 7.52 -19.87
CA ALA A 43 2.23 8.33 -21.01
C ALA A 43 3.44 7.76 -21.73
N VAL A 44 4.43 7.19 -21.02
CA VAL A 44 5.58 6.51 -21.63
C VAL A 44 5.11 5.29 -22.43
N ALA A 45 4.18 4.51 -21.88
CA ALA A 45 3.62 3.35 -22.57
C ALA A 45 2.62 3.71 -23.68
N HIS A 46 1.82 4.76 -23.49
CA HIS A 46 0.87 5.26 -24.49
C HIS A 46 1.60 5.94 -25.66
N GLY A 47 2.73 6.60 -25.38
CA GLY A 47 3.65 7.12 -26.39
C GLY A 47 4.37 6.02 -27.17
N ALA A 48 4.79 4.95 -26.50
CA ALA A 48 5.38 3.77 -27.16
C ALA A 48 4.38 3.00 -28.05
N THR A 49 3.07 3.21 -27.87
CA THR A 49 1.98 2.51 -28.59
C THR A 49 1.17 3.43 -29.52
N GLY A 50 1.59 4.69 -29.68
CA GLY A 50 0.99 5.65 -30.62
C GLY A 50 -0.43 6.11 -30.27
N GLY A 51 -0.84 6.00 -29.00
CA GLY A 51 -2.16 6.41 -28.54
C GLY A 51 -3.32 5.46 -28.90
N ALA A 52 -3.03 4.31 -29.51
CA ALA A 52 -4.05 3.41 -30.04
C ALA A 52 -4.62 2.40 -29.01
N ILE A 53 -4.03 2.29 -27.82
CA ILE A 53 -4.38 1.25 -26.84
C ILE A 53 -5.15 1.85 -25.67
N ASP A 54 -6.35 1.33 -25.45
CA ASP A 54 -7.20 1.68 -24.31
C ASP A 54 -6.50 1.39 -22.96
N PRO A 55 -6.58 2.29 -21.96
CA PRO A 55 -5.96 2.10 -20.65
C PRO A 55 -6.33 0.78 -19.95
N PHE A 56 -7.54 0.26 -20.17
CA PHE A 56 -7.94 -1.05 -19.67
C PHE A 56 -7.17 -2.17 -20.37
N VAL A 57 -7.11 -2.16 -21.70
CA VAL A 57 -6.36 -3.16 -22.48
C VAL A 57 -4.88 -3.15 -22.08
N PHE A 58 -4.33 -1.96 -21.81
CA PHE A 58 -2.97 -1.81 -21.31
C PHE A 58 -2.77 -2.46 -19.93
N ARG A 59 -3.63 -2.13 -18.94
CA ARG A 59 -3.57 -2.74 -17.60
C ARG A 59 -3.81 -4.25 -17.63
N LEU A 60 -4.71 -4.71 -18.51
CA LEU A 60 -4.99 -6.13 -18.74
C LEU A 60 -3.77 -6.84 -19.33
N SER A 61 -3.07 -6.21 -20.28
CA SER A 61 -1.83 -6.73 -20.85
C SER A 61 -0.75 -6.89 -19.78
N ILE A 62 -0.55 -5.89 -18.93
CA ILE A 62 0.37 -5.98 -17.78
C ILE A 62 -0.03 -7.13 -16.86
N PHE A 63 -1.32 -7.26 -16.54
CA PHE A 63 -1.81 -8.34 -15.68
C PHE A 63 -1.50 -9.72 -16.26
N VAL A 64 -1.82 -9.94 -17.55
CA VAL A 64 -1.56 -11.22 -18.24
C VAL A 64 -0.06 -11.52 -18.29
N LEU A 65 0.77 -10.54 -18.66
CA LEU A 65 2.23 -10.71 -18.66
C LEU A 65 2.78 -11.02 -17.26
N ALA A 66 2.26 -10.37 -16.21
CA ALA A 66 2.64 -10.66 -14.83
C ALA A 66 2.27 -12.09 -14.40
N VAL A 67 1.15 -12.65 -14.86
CA VAL A 67 0.80 -14.06 -14.63
C VAL A 67 1.82 -15.00 -15.26
N PHE A 68 2.21 -14.75 -16.52
CA PHE A 68 3.25 -15.54 -17.17
C PHE A 68 4.58 -15.49 -16.40
N VAL A 69 5.03 -14.29 -16.03
CA VAL A 69 6.25 -14.12 -15.21
C VAL A 69 6.13 -14.89 -13.89
N GLY A 70 5.01 -14.75 -13.18
CA GLY A 70 4.77 -15.47 -11.92
C GLY A 70 4.83 -16.99 -12.09
N TYR A 71 4.25 -17.54 -13.15
CA TYR A 71 4.32 -18.97 -13.47
C TYR A 71 5.78 -19.43 -13.63
N TYR A 72 6.56 -18.77 -14.48
CA TYR A 72 7.96 -19.14 -14.74
C TYR A 72 8.85 -18.98 -13.50
N VAL A 73 8.62 -17.95 -12.68
CA VAL A 73 9.37 -17.72 -11.43
C VAL A 73 9.14 -18.85 -10.44
N VAL A 74 7.90 -19.30 -10.25
CA VAL A 74 7.57 -20.37 -9.30
C VAL A 74 8.02 -21.74 -9.82
N TRP A 75 7.90 -22.00 -11.13
CA TRP A 75 8.33 -23.27 -11.73
C TRP A 75 9.86 -23.46 -11.74
N SER A 76 10.63 -22.37 -11.64
CA SER A 76 12.10 -22.42 -11.72
C SER A 76 12.78 -22.60 -10.35
N VAL A 77 12.06 -23.01 -9.30
CA VAL A 77 12.65 -23.26 -7.98
C VAL A 77 13.02 -24.73 -7.78
N THR A 78 13.99 -25.00 -6.91
CA THR A 78 14.34 -26.37 -6.53
C THR A 78 13.26 -26.97 -5.60
N PRO A 79 12.96 -28.29 -5.68
CA PRO A 79 11.88 -28.89 -4.90
C PRO A 79 12.00 -28.73 -3.38
N ALA A 80 13.22 -28.66 -2.86
CA ALA A 80 13.50 -28.43 -1.44
C ALA A 80 13.05 -27.04 -0.95
N LEU A 81 12.85 -26.08 -1.86
CA LEU A 81 12.48 -24.71 -1.54
C LEU A 81 10.98 -24.43 -1.66
N HIS A 82 10.13 -25.40 -2.02
CA HIS A 82 8.67 -25.14 -2.11
C HIS A 82 8.06 -24.68 -0.78
N THR A 83 8.50 -25.24 0.35
CA THR A 83 8.01 -24.84 1.68
C THR A 83 8.47 -23.41 2.06
N PRO A 84 9.76 -23.05 1.92
CA PRO A 84 10.20 -21.65 2.03
C PRO A 84 9.50 -20.71 1.03
N LEU A 85 9.29 -21.15 -0.22
CA LEU A 85 8.64 -20.36 -1.26
C LEU A 85 7.19 -20.05 -0.89
N MET A 86 6.48 -21.00 -0.29
CA MET A 86 5.12 -20.80 0.22
C MET A 86 5.07 -19.70 1.31
N SER A 87 6.10 -19.63 2.17
CA SER A 87 6.21 -18.57 3.17
C SER A 87 6.51 -17.21 2.53
N VAL A 88 7.35 -17.18 1.49
CA VAL A 88 7.65 -15.94 0.74
C VAL A 88 6.43 -15.42 0.00
N THR A 89 5.67 -16.28 -0.68
CA THR A 89 4.47 -15.84 -1.41
C THR A 89 3.40 -15.32 -0.45
N ASN A 90 3.32 -15.84 0.78
CA ASN A 90 2.49 -15.26 1.83
C ASN A 90 2.95 -13.84 2.20
N ALA A 91 4.25 -13.60 2.37
CA ALA A 91 4.78 -12.26 2.62
C ALA A 91 4.50 -11.30 1.44
N ILE A 92 4.71 -11.74 0.19
CA ILE A 92 4.49 -10.95 -1.04
C ILE A 92 3.01 -10.57 -1.21
N SER A 93 2.08 -11.45 -0.81
CA SER A 93 0.64 -11.16 -0.86
C SER A 93 0.25 -9.90 -0.06
N SER A 94 1.12 -9.45 0.84
CA SER A 94 0.95 -8.21 1.62
C SER A 94 1.07 -6.92 0.82
N VAL A 95 1.17 -6.98 -0.52
CA VAL A 95 1.05 -5.81 -1.42
C VAL A 95 -0.21 -4.97 -1.15
N ILE A 96 -1.23 -5.59 -0.53
CA ILE A 96 -2.44 -4.93 -0.02
C ILE A 96 -2.15 -3.74 0.93
N VAL A 97 -0.96 -3.66 1.52
CA VAL A 97 -0.53 -2.53 2.36
C VAL A 97 -0.63 -1.20 1.62
N VAL A 98 -0.38 -1.19 0.31
CA VAL A 98 -0.52 0.02 -0.53
C VAL A 98 -1.97 0.49 -0.56
N GLY A 99 -2.92 -0.43 -0.72
CA GLY A 99 -4.35 -0.13 -0.66
C GLY A 99 -4.81 0.32 0.73
N ALA A 100 -4.27 -0.28 1.79
CA ALA A 100 -4.57 0.12 3.17
C ALA A 100 -4.08 1.54 3.47
N LEU A 101 -2.87 1.90 3.02
CA LEU A 101 -2.34 3.26 3.16
C LEU A 101 -3.18 4.28 2.40
N LEU A 102 -3.64 3.95 1.19
CA LEU A 102 -4.58 4.79 0.45
C LEU A 102 -5.93 4.91 1.16
N ALA A 103 -6.49 3.83 1.73
CA ALA A 103 -7.76 3.89 2.45
C ALA A 103 -7.71 4.77 3.71
N VAL A 104 -6.59 4.71 4.45
CA VAL A 104 -6.33 5.59 5.60
C VAL A 104 -6.10 7.03 5.14
N GLY A 105 -5.41 7.24 4.02
CA GLY A 105 -5.01 8.56 3.51
C GLY A 105 -6.08 9.32 2.72
N VAL A 106 -6.91 8.66 1.91
CA VAL A 106 -7.79 9.27 0.90
C VAL A 106 -9.14 9.73 1.47
N THR A 107 -9.55 9.23 2.63
CA THR A 107 -10.86 9.51 3.25
C THR A 107 -10.98 10.91 3.86
N THR A 108 -9.95 11.76 3.74
CA THR A 108 -9.98 13.20 4.03
C THR A 108 -10.45 14.06 2.85
N VAL A 109 -10.63 13.47 1.65
CA VAL A 109 -10.81 14.22 0.38
C VAL A 109 -12.29 14.45 -0.01
N GLY A 110 -13.29 14.00 0.74
CA GLY A 110 -14.70 14.28 0.40
C GLY A 110 -15.64 14.15 1.60
N ASP A 111 -16.53 15.14 1.73
CA ASP A 111 -17.60 15.30 2.72
C ASP A 111 -17.51 14.48 4.02
N SER A 112 -17.18 15.20 5.08
CA SER A 112 -16.82 14.76 6.43
C SER A 112 -17.89 14.00 7.23
N SER A 113 -18.93 13.44 6.63
CA SER A 113 -20.00 12.72 7.36
C SER A 113 -19.97 11.20 7.22
N HIS A 114 -19.31 10.63 6.19
CA HIS A 114 -19.39 9.16 5.92
C HIS A 114 -18.05 8.43 5.79
N ALA A 115 -16.91 9.13 5.91
CA ALA A 115 -15.59 8.55 5.66
C ALA A 115 -14.88 7.93 6.89
N TRP A 116 -15.52 7.93 8.07
CA TRP A 116 -14.95 7.37 9.30
C TRP A 116 -14.73 5.85 9.22
N GLY A 117 -15.65 5.13 8.57
CA GLY A 117 -15.56 3.68 8.40
C GLY A 117 -14.33 3.28 7.60
N ALA A 118 -14.09 3.93 6.46
CA ALA A 118 -12.94 3.62 5.61
C ALA A 118 -11.59 3.92 6.28
N ARG A 119 -11.50 4.90 7.20
CA ARG A 119 -10.31 5.10 8.05
C ARG A 119 -10.08 3.96 9.02
N ILE A 120 -11.12 3.53 9.73
CA ILE A 120 -11.02 2.45 10.70
C ILE A 120 -10.67 1.15 9.98
N PHE A 121 -11.38 0.82 8.90
CA PHE A 121 -11.09 -0.36 8.10
C PHE A 121 -9.72 -0.29 7.44
N GLY A 122 -9.30 0.87 6.95
CA GLY A 122 -7.95 1.09 6.42
C GLY A 122 -6.88 0.88 7.49
N PHE A 123 -7.10 1.39 8.71
CA PHE A 123 -6.16 1.23 9.82
C PHE A 123 -6.07 -0.24 10.26
N VAL A 124 -7.20 -0.93 10.39
CA VAL A 124 -7.24 -2.36 10.69
C VAL A 124 -6.55 -3.17 9.57
N ALA A 125 -6.83 -2.84 8.31
CA ALA A 125 -6.16 -3.46 7.17
C ALA A 125 -4.64 -3.23 7.19
N LEU A 126 -4.19 -2.03 7.58
CA LEU A 126 -2.77 -1.70 7.70
C LEU A 126 -2.08 -2.53 8.81
N VAL A 127 -2.75 -2.72 9.95
CA VAL A 127 -2.26 -3.57 11.03
C VAL A 127 -2.13 -5.03 10.56
N PHE A 128 -3.17 -5.57 9.91
CA PHE A 128 -3.12 -6.94 9.41
C PHE A 128 -2.09 -7.13 8.28
N ALA A 129 -1.96 -6.17 7.37
CA ALA A 129 -0.93 -6.19 6.35
C ALA A 129 0.48 -6.18 6.99
N SER A 130 0.69 -5.35 8.02
CA SER A 130 1.97 -5.29 8.74
C SER A 130 2.31 -6.63 9.39
N VAL A 131 1.35 -7.27 10.07
CA VAL A 131 1.56 -8.61 10.67
C VAL A 131 1.94 -9.64 9.60
N ASN A 132 1.30 -9.63 8.43
CA ASN A 132 1.61 -10.55 7.34
C ASN A 132 3.02 -10.29 6.75
N ILE A 133 3.41 -9.04 6.57
CA ILE A 133 4.77 -8.65 6.12
C ILE A 133 5.81 -9.19 7.11
N PHE A 134 5.73 -8.77 8.37
CA PHE A 134 6.76 -9.10 9.36
C PHE A 134 6.76 -10.60 9.70
N GLY A 135 5.58 -11.21 9.85
CA GLY A 135 5.44 -12.64 10.11
C GLY A 135 5.95 -13.49 8.95
N GLY A 136 5.57 -13.15 7.71
CA GLY A 136 5.98 -13.87 6.52
C GLY A 136 7.49 -13.82 6.27
N PHE A 137 8.12 -12.65 6.43
CA PHE A 137 9.57 -12.52 6.26
C PHE A 137 10.37 -13.15 7.41
N LEU A 138 9.89 -13.05 8.66
CA LEU A 138 10.55 -13.68 9.81
C LEU A 138 10.55 -15.21 9.69
N VAL A 139 9.40 -15.80 9.35
CA VAL A 139 9.29 -17.26 9.17
C VAL A 139 10.14 -17.73 7.99
N THR A 140 10.10 -17.01 6.87
CA THR A 140 10.95 -17.29 5.70
C THR A 140 12.42 -17.28 6.08
N SER A 141 12.88 -16.26 6.80
CA SER A 141 14.29 -16.14 7.19
C SER A 141 14.74 -17.32 8.06
N ARG A 142 13.87 -17.78 8.98
CA ARG A 142 14.12 -18.97 9.80
C ARG A 142 14.15 -20.25 8.96
N MET A 143 13.26 -20.37 7.97
CA MET A 143 13.23 -21.52 7.06
C MET A 143 14.50 -21.59 6.19
N LEU A 144 14.92 -20.46 5.62
CA LEU A 144 16.14 -20.39 4.79
C LEU A 144 17.42 -20.54 5.61
N ALA A 145 17.43 -20.08 6.86
CA ALA A 145 18.56 -20.27 7.78
C ALA A 145 18.87 -21.76 8.04
N MET A 146 17.87 -22.65 7.98
CA MET A 146 18.07 -24.10 8.11
C MET A 146 18.79 -24.73 6.91
N TYR A 147 18.79 -24.06 5.75
CA TYR A 147 19.51 -24.47 4.55
C TYR A 147 20.87 -23.79 4.38
N SER A 148 21.16 -22.77 5.20
CA SER A 148 22.49 -22.15 5.23
C SER A 148 23.48 -23.04 5.98
N LYS A 149 24.57 -23.41 5.32
CA LYS A 149 25.67 -24.15 5.94
C LYS A 149 26.22 -23.31 7.11
N LYS A 150 26.29 -23.91 8.30
CA LYS A 150 26.92 -23.30 9.48
C LYS A 150 28.36 -22.91 9.09
N LYS A 151 28.69 -21.61 9.13
CA LYS A 151 30.09 -21.19 9.23
C LYS A 151 30.58 -21.48 10.64
#